data_AF-A0A355C7Z0-F1
#
_entry.id   AF-A0A355C7Z0-F1
#
_cell.length_a   1.000
_cell.length_b   1.000
_cell.length_c   1.000
_cell.angle_alpha   90.00
_cell.angle_beta   90.00
_cell.angle_gamma   90.00
#
_symmetry.space_group_name_H-M   'P 1'
#
loop_
_entity.id
_entity.type
_entity.pdbx_description
1 polymer ?
#
loop_
_entity_poly.entity_id
_entity_poly.type
_entity_poly.pdbx_seq_one_letter_code
_entity_poly.pdbx_strand_id
1 'polypeptide(L)'
;MLTLYNSSKPAEALRSLDIIPLSITYEFDPCDYLKAKEYQLKRDNPGYKKSQADDIENMRTGILGYKGKVFFKFGNRINDTLSRIDEKTSRAQVLETVTQAIDREIYKNYVFFPMNYIAYDLMENSNLFAARYTDEDKAAFDNYIDGQIAKIDIPGKDYRFLREKLIGMYGNTVKNFVSAEKI
;
A
#
# COMPACT_ATOMS: atom_id res chain seq x y z
N MET A 1 6.80 -16.55 -3.23
CA MET A 1 7.89 -17.56 -3.15
C MET A 1 8.74 -17.41 -4.40
N LEU A 2 10.04 -17.11 -4.26
CA LEU A 2 10.96 -16.98 -5.39
C LEU A 2 11.56 -18.36 -5.71
N THR A 3 11.28 -18.89 -6.90
CA THR A 3 11.80 -20.20 -7.33
C THR A 3 13.08 -19.99 -8.16
N LEU A 4 14.20 -20.51 -7.68
CA LEU A 4 15.50 -20.41 -8.36
C LEU A 4 15.80 -21.72 -9.10
N TYR A 5 16.04 -21.62 -10.41
CA TYR A 5 16.47 -22.75 -11.23
C TYR A 5 17.85 -23.26 -10.79
N ASN A 6 18.85 -22.37 -10.68
CA ASN A 6 20.18 -22.72 -10.21
C ASN A 6 20.25 -22.64 -8.67
N SER A 7 19.95 -23.77 -8.03
CA SER A 7 19.92 -23.89 -6.57
C SER A 7 21.29 -24.12 -5.92
N SER A 8 22.32 -24.50 -6.68
CA SER A 8 23.66 -24.77 -6.15
C SER A 8 24.46 -23.49 -5.89
N LYS A 9 24.17 -22.42 -6.65
CA LYS A 9 24.79 -21.10 -6.49
C LYS A 9 23.77 -19.96 -6.53
N PRO A 10 22.91 -19.83 -5.50
CA PRO A 10 21.78 -18.91 -5.52
C PRO A 10 22.19 -17.43 -5.63
N ALA A 11 23.27 -17.02 -4.97
CA ALA A 11 23.75 -15.64 -5.03
C ALA A 11 24.28 -15.26 -6.42
N GLU A 12 25.02 -16.17 -7.08
CA GLU A 12 25.51 -15.97 -8.44
C GLU A 12 24.35 -15.87 -9.44
N ALA A 13 23.37 -16.78 -9.32
CA ALA A 13 22.18 -16.78 -10.16
C ALA A 13 21.33 -15.51 -10.01
N LEU A 14 21.24 -14.95 -8.80
CA LEU A 14 20.51 -13.70 -8.58
C LEU A 14 21.29 -12.48 -9.07
N ARG A 15 22.63 -12.48 -8.94
CA ARG A 15 23.46 -11.38 -9.45
C ARG A 15 23.37 -11.24 -10.97
N SER A 16 23.25 -12.35 -11.69
CA SER A 16 23.15 -12.32 -13.15
C SER A 16 21.82 -11.78 -13.67
N LEU A 17 20.76 -11.77 -12.85
CA LEU A 17 19.46 -11.18 -13.21
C LEU A 17 19.47 -9.65 -13.18
N ASP A 18 20.43 -9.06 -12.49
CA ASP A 18 20.58 -7.61 -12.35
C ASP A 18 19.30 -6.88 -11.90
N ILE A 19 18.74 -7.33 -10.78
CA ILE A 19 17.42 -6.89 -10.32
C ILE A 19 17.45 -5.42 -9.85
N ILE A 20 16.53 -4.63 -10.42
CA ILE A 20 16.22 -3.25 -10.01
C ILE A 20 14.76 -3.22 -9.50
N PRO A 21 14.53 -2.94 -8.22
CA PRO A 21 13.18 -2.80 -7.68
C PRO A 21 12.45 -1.59 -8.27
N LEU A 22 11.16 -1.74 -8.56
CA LEU A 22 10.28 -0.65 -8.98
C LEU A 22 9.17 -0.46 -7.94
N SER A 23 9.08 0.75 -7.37
CA SER A 23 7.94 1.17 -6.57
C SER A 23 6.91 1.87 -7.43
N ILE A 24 5.64 1.51 -7.22
CA ILE A 24 4.50 2.16 -7.85
C ILE A 24 3.59 2.64 -6.73
N THR A 25 3.38 3.95 -6.65
CA THR A 25 2.48 4.57 -5.67
C THR A 25 1.30 5.19 -6.40
N TYR A 26 0.09 4.82 -5.98
CA TYR A 26 -1.16 5.44 -6.43
C TYR A 26 -1.61 6.48 -5.41
N GLU A 27 -2.15 7.59 -5.91
CA GLU A 27 -2.82 8.59 -5.08
C GLU A 27 -4.10 7.99 -4.50
N PHE A 28 -4.93 7.39 -5.36
CA PHE A 28 -6.18 6.75 -4.94
C PHE A 28 -6.16 5.25 -5.16
N ASP A 29 -6.71 4.49 -4.20
CA ASP A 29 -7.03 3.07 -4.39
C ASP A 29 -8.44 2.94 -4.96
N PRO A 30 -8.62 2.48 -6.21
CA PRO A 30 -9.94 2.37 -6.80
C PRO A 30 -10.92 1.46 -6.03
N CYS A 31 -10.39 0.52 -5.26
CA CYS A 31 -11.17 -0.47 -4.52
C CYS A 31 -11.43 -0.06 -3.07
N ASP A 32 -11.04 1.13 -2.62
CA ASP A 32 -11.18 1.55 -1.23
C ASP A 32 -12.63 1.51 -0.73
N TYR A 33 -13.62 1.91 -1.54
CA TYR A 33 -15.04 1.84 -1.20
C TYR A 33 -15.54 0.40 -1.06
N LEU A 34 -15.01 -0.53 -1.87
CA LEU A 34 -15.33 -1.96 -1.77
C LEU A 34 -14.77 -2.55 -0.47
N LYS A 35 -13.56 -2.13 -0.07
CA LYS A 35 -12.97 -2.50 1.22
C LYS A 35 -13.76 -1.90 2.39
N ALA A 36 -14.19 -0.65 2.30
CA ALA A 36 -15.01 0.01 3.33
C ALA A 36 -16.39 -0.67 3.47
N LYS A 37 -17.04 -0.99 2.35
CA LYS A 37 -18.26 -1.81 2.29
C LYS A 37 -18.06 -3.13 3.02
N GLU A 38 -17.00 -3.85 2.71
CA GLU A 38 -16.66 -5.12 3.35
C GLU A 38 -16.44 -4.96 4.87
N TYR A 39 -15.72 -3.91 5.30
CA TYR A 39 -15.54 -3.63 6.72
C TYR A 39 -16.87 -3.48 7.44
N GLN A 40 -17.83 -2.76 6.86
CA GLN A 40 -19.13 -2.59 7.49
C GLN A 40 -19.91 -3.92 7.50
N LEU A 41 -19.95 -4.64 6.39
CA LEU A 41 -20.64 -5.93 6.30
C LEU A 41 -20.09 -6.95 7.32
N LYS A 42 -18.77 -6.97 7.54
CA LYS A 42 -18.15 -7.81 8.57
C LYS A 42 -18.44 -7.36 10.00
N ARG A 43 -18.52 -6.04 10.24
CA ARG A 43 -18.93 -5.49 11.54
C ARG A 43 -20.36 -5.89 11.88
N ASP A 44 -21.26 -5.76 10.91
CA ASP A 44 -22.70 -6.01 11.09
C ASP A 44 -23.02 -7.52 11.10
N ASN A 45 -22.26 -8.31 10.35
CA ASN A 45 -22.32 -9.76 10.32
C ASN A 45 -20.91 -10.37 10.34
N PRO A 46 -20.42 -10.84 11.51
CA PRO A 46 -19.10 -11.47 11.63
C PRO A 46 -18.88 -12.70 10.73
N GLY A 47 -19.96 -13.34 10.27
CA GLY A 47 -19.92 -14.47 9.34
C GLY A 47 -19.87 -14.08 7.86
N TYR A 48 -19.88 -12.78 7.54
CA TYR A 48 -19.86 -12.30 6.15
C TYR A 48 -18.61 -12.79 5.41
N LYS A 49 -18.83 -13.40 4.24
CA LYS A 49 -17.79 -13.82 3.29
C LYS A 49 -18.09 -13.23 1.93
N LYS A 50 -17.05 -12.81 1.23
CA LYS A 50 -17.15 -12.38 -0.17
C LYS A 50 -17.68 -13.51 -1.04
N SER A 51 -18.49 -13.16 -2.01
CA SER A 51 -18.86 -14.02 -3.12
C SER A 51 -17.81 -13.94 -4.23
N GLN A 52 -17.83 -14.91 -5.13
CA GLN A 52 -17.02 -14.86 -6.34
C GLN A 52 -17.32 -13.64 -7.22
N ALA A 53 -18.58 -13.15 -7.20
CA ALA A 53 -18.97 -11.95 -7.93
C ALA A 53 -18.29 -10.70 -7.35
N ASP A 54 -18.17 -10.60 -6.02
CA ASP A 54 -17.45 -9.49 -5.36
C ASP A 54 -15.97 -9.48 -5.75
N ASP A 55 -15.34 -10.65 -5.91
CA ASP A 55 -13.95 -10.74 -6.35
C ASP A 55 -13.77 -10.28 -7.80
N ILE A 56 -14.71 -10.61 -8.70
CA ILE A 56 -14.72 -10.11 -10.08
C ILE A 56 -14.90 -8.59 -10.10
N GLU A 57 -15.79 -8.05 -9.27
CA GLU A 57 -15.98 -6.60 -9.13
C GLU A 57 -14.70 -5.91 -8.64
N ASN A 58 -14.04 -6.47 -7.61
CA ASN A 58 -12.77 -5.96 -7.10
C ASN A 58 -11.68 -5.95 -8.18
N MET A 59 -11.55 -7.04 -8.95
CA MET A 59 -10.57 -7.10 -10.04
C MET A 59 -10.85 -6.06 -11.12
N ARG A 60 -12.10 -5.99 -11.60
CA ARG A 60 -12.52 -5.02 -12.62
C ARG A 60 -12.26 -3.58 -12.16
N THR A 61 -12.64 -3.28 -10.92
CA THR A 61 -12.49 -1.95 -10.32
C THR A 61 -11.02 -1.59 -10.12
N GLY A 62 -10.19 -2.52 -9.65
CA GLY A 62 -8.76 -2.28 -9.47
C GLY A 62 -8.04 -2.00 -10.79
N ILE A 63 -8.41 -2.69 -11.87
CA ILE A 63 -7.82 -2.50 -13.20
C ILE A 63 -8.29 -1.17 -13.81
N LEU A 64 -9.60 -0.96 -13.93
CA LEU A 64 -10.19 0.14 -14.71
C LEU A 64 -10.39 1.44 -13.93
N GLY A 65 -10.42 1.37 -12.60
CA GLY A 65 -10.74 2.52 -11.78
C GLY A 65 -9.62 3.56 -11.73
N TYR A 66 -10.04 4.80 -11.45
CA TYR A 66 -9.19 5.98 -11.40
C TYR A 66 -8.24 5.95 -10.19
N LYS A 67 -6.94 6.10 -10.46
CA LYS A 67 -5.85 5.99 -9.46
C LYS A 67 -5.28 7.34 -9.03
N GLY A 68 -5.82 8.45 -9.54
CA GLY A 68 -5.23 9.78 -9.38
C GLY A 68 -3.86 9.86 -10.04
N LYS A 69 -2.95 10.60 -9.42
CA LYS A 69 -1.53 10.60 -9.78
C LYS A 69 -0.93 9.22 -9.52
N VAL A 70 -0.13 8.76 -10.47
CA VAL A 70 0.63 7.52 -10.34
C VAL A 70 2.12 7.87 -10.40
N PHE A 71 2.85 7.49 -9.36
CA PHE A 71 4.28 7.72 -9.27
C PHE A 71 5.05 6.40 -9.42
N PHE A 72 6.01 6.40 -10.34
CA PHE A 72 6.91 5.27 -10.59
C PHE A 72 8.32 5.65 -10.14
N LYS A 73 8.94 4.83 -9.31
CA LYS A 73 10.31 5.08 -8.84
C LYS A 73 11.15 3.82 -8.91
N PHE A 74 12.18 3.86 -9.74
CA PHE A 74 13.22 2.84 -9.76
C PHE A 74 14.11 2.99 -8.53
N GLY A 75 14.38 1.87 -7.87
CA GLY A 75 15.38 1.76 -6.82
C GLY A 75 16.78 1.55 -7.39
N ASN A 76 17.70 1.23 -6.50
CA ASN A 76 19.06 0.86 -6.85
C ASN A 76 19.16 -0.63 -7.18
N ARG A 77 20.19 -1.00 -7.95
CA ARG A 77 20.52 -2.40 -8.23
C ARG A 77 20.81 -3.12 -6.91
N ILE A 78 20.16 -4.26 -6.67
CA ILE A 78 20.39 -5.03 -5.43
C ILE A 78 21.71 -5.82 -5.46
N ASN A 79 22.42 -5.80 -6.59
CA ASN A 79 23.70 -6.48 -6.77
C ASN A 79 24.77 -6.01 -5.78
N ASP A 80 24.71 -4.76 -5.33
CA ASP A 80 25.62 -4.25 -4.31
C ASP A 80 25.45 -5.00 -2.99
N THR A 81 24.21 -5.31 -2.60
CA THR A 81 23.91 -6.15 -1.42
C THR A 81 24.34 -7.59 -1.65
N LEU A 82 24.03 -8.15 -2.83
CA LEU A 82 24.38 -9.53 -3.18
C LEU A 82 25.90 -9.77 -3.27
N SER A 83 26.68 -8.75 -3.62
CA SER A 83 28.15 -8.86 -3.74
C SER A 83 28.84 -9.11 -2.39
N ARG A 84 28.16 -8.79 -1.28
CA ARG A 84 28.68 -8.92 0.08
C ARG A 84 28.34 -10.25 0.75
N ILE A 85 27.58 -11.10 0.07
CA ILE A 85 27.14 -12.40 0.60
C ILE A 85 28.24 -13.44 0.35
N ASP A 86 28.69 -14.10 1.41
CA ASP A 86 29.64 -15.22 1.36
C ASP A 86 29.06 -16.40 0.56
N GLU A 87 29.87 -17.07 -0.25
CA GLU A 87 29.45 -18.21 -1.08
C GLU A 87 28.90 -19.39 -0.25
N LYS A 88 29.32 -19.52 1.01
CA LYS A 88 28.86 -20.56 1.96
C LYS A 88 27.51 -20.22 2.60
N THR A 89 26.97 -19.02 2.36
CA THR A 89 25.67 -18.62 2.90
C THR A 89 24.57 -19.55 2.42
N SER A 90 23.73 -20.02 3.34
CA SER A 90 22.65 -20.93 2.99
C SER A 90 21.66 -20.28 2.02
N ARG A 91 21.04 -21.07 1.14
CA ARG A 91 20.04 -20.58 0.19
C ARG A 91 18.93 -19.76 0.87
N ALA A 92 18.46 -20.19 2.03
CA ALA A 92 17.42 -19.49 2.77
C ALA A 92 17.85 -18.08 3.16
N GLN A 93 19.06 -17.92 3.69
CA GLN A 93 19.63 -16.63 4.07
C GLN A 93 19.90 -15.73 2.86
N VAL A 94 20.34 -16.29 1.72
CA VAL A 94 20.48 -15.52 0.48
C VAL A 94 19.15 -14.94 0.04
N LEU A 95 18.09 -15.78 0.01
CA LEU A 95 16.75 -15.35 -0.38
C LEU A 95 16.19 -14.30 0.58
N GLU A 96 16.37 -14.48 1.89
CA GLU A 96 15.96 -13.52 2.91
C GLU A 96 16.65 -12.17 2.73
N THR A 97 17.98 -12.18 2.53
CA THR A 97 18.76 -10.96 2.30
C THR A 97 18.27 -10.21 1.05
N VAL A 98 17.96 -10.95 -0.01
CA VAL A 98 17.44 -10.39 -1.27
C VAL A 98 16.06 -9.80 -1.10
N THR A 99 15.14 -10.50 -0.42
CA THR A 99 13.81 -9.97 -0.14
C THR A 99 13.89 -8.70 0.70
N GLN A 100 14.73 -8.68 1.74
CA GLN A 100 14.94 -7.49 2.56
C GLN A 100 15.52 -6.31 1.76
N ALA A 101 16.45 -6.57 0.83
CA ALA A 101 17.01 -5.54 -0.02
C ALA A 101 15.95 -4.92 -0.96
N ILE A 102 15.10 -5.77 -1.55
CA ILE A 102 13.98 -5.33 -2.40
C ILE A 102 12.96 -4.56 -1.57
N ASP A 103 12.55 -5.08 -0.42
CA ASP A 103 11.57 -4.45 0.47
C ASP A 103 12.06 -3.07 0.95
N ARG A 104 13.35 -2.95 1.28
CA ARG A 104 13.97 -1.69 1.67
C ARG A 104 13.89 -0.64 0.56
N GLU A 105 14.23 -1.02 -0.67
CA GLU A 105 14.12 -0.12 -1.81
C GLU A 105 12.65 0.25 -2.07
N ILE A 106 11.72 -0.71 -1.97
CA ILE A 106 10.30 -0.44 -2.17
C ILE A 106 9.78 0.59 -1.16
N TYR A 107 10.07 0.35 0.12
CA TYR A 107 9.64 1.18 1.24
C TYR A 107 10.21 2.60 1.16
N LYS A 108 11.54 2.72 0.96
CA LYS A 108 12.23 4.00 0.82
C LYS A 108 11.70 4.84 -0.35
N ASN A 109 11.20 4.18 -1.38
CA ASN A 109 10.74 4.83 -2.60
C ASN A 109 9.23 5.10 -2.62
N TYR A 110 8.51 4.76 -1.55
CA TYR A 110 7.11 5.14 -1.40
C TYR A 110 6.97 6.67 -1.33
N VAL A 111 5.97 7.20 -2.03
CA VAL A 111 5.66 8.63 -2.05
C VAL A 111 4.33 8.88 -1.35
N PHE A 112 4.31 9.86 -0.46
CA PHE A 112 3.07 10.34 0.15
C PHE A 112 2.49 11.49 -0.66
N PHE A 113 1.18 11.46 -0.85
CA PHE A 113 0.40 12.56 -1.39
C PHE A 113 -0.20 13.41 -0.25
N PRO A 114 -0.63 14.65 -0.51
CA PRO A 114 -1.26 15.52 0.50
C PRO A 114 -2.38 14.81 1.28
N MET A 115 -3.21 14.02 0.60
CA MET A 115 -4.29 13.22 1.20
C MET A 115 -3.84 12.22 2.27
N ASN A 116 -2.63 11.66 2.16
CA ASN A 116 -2.13 10.74 3.18
C ASN A 116 -1.86 11.48 4.50
N TYR A 117 -1.32 12.69 4.40
CA TYR A 117 -1.06 13.56 5.55
C TYR A 117 -2.36 14.11 6.16
N ILE A 118 -3.31 14.54 5.32
CA ILE A 118 -4.65 14.94 5.76
C ILE A 118 -5.31 13.79 6.53
N ALA A 119 -5.28 12.57 5.96
CA ALA A 119 -5.88 11.41 6.58
C ALA A 119 -5.23 11.04 7.93
N TYR A 120 -3.91 11.18 8.04
CA TYR A 120 -3.20 10.99 9.32
C TYR A 120 -3.67 12.01 10.38
N ASP A 121 -3.68 13.28 10.02
CA ASP A 121 -4.06 14.37 10.93
C ASP A 121 -5.52 14.24 11.38
N LEU A 122 -6.43 13.83 10.48
CA LEU A 122 -7.81 13.50 10.83
C LEU A 122 -7.92 12.28 11.77
N MET A 123 -7.13 11.24 11.55
CA MET A 123 -7.12 10.03 12.39
C MET A 123 -6.66 10.32 13.83
N GLU A 124 -5.58 11.09 13.97
CA GLU A 124 -4.94 11.36 15.25
C GLU A 124 -5.49 12.64 15.92
N ASN A 125 -6.48 13.30 15.31
CA ASN A 125 -6.99 14.62 15.73
C ASN A 125 -5.86 15.63 15.95
N SER A 126 -4.94 15.70 14.98
CA SER A 126 -3.70 16.47 15.04
C SER A 126 -3.57 17.42 13.85
N ASN A 127 -2.60 18.32 13.88
CA ASN A 127 -2.21 19.18 12.77
C ASN A 127 -0.70 19.03 12.48
N LEU A 128 -0.13 17.86 12.77
CA LEU A 128 1.31 17.60 12.69
C LEU A 128 1.86 17.81 11.28
N PHE A 129 1.05 17.52 10.26
CA PHE A 129 1.42 17.62 8.86
C PHE A 129 0.66 18.74 8.12
N ALA A 130 0.08 19.71 8.82
CA ALA A 130 -0.67 20.82 8.21
C ALA A 130 0.14 21.62 7.17
N ALA A 131 1.48 21.62 7.25
CA ALA A 131 2.35 22.25 6.25
C ALA A 131 2.54 21.41 4.95
N ARG A 132 1.97 20.20 4.88
CA ARG A 132 2.11 19.26 3.74
C ARG A 132 0.91 19.24 2.80
N TYR A 133 -0.14 20.01 3.09
CA TYR A 133 -1.36 20.10 2.30
C TYR A 133 -1.99 21.49 2.42
N THR A 134 -2.85 21.85 1.48
CA THR A 134 -3.64 23.09 1.55
C THR A 134 -5.09 22.83 1.97
N ASP A 135 -5.86 23.89 2.23
CA ASP A 135 -7.29 23.77 2.49
C ASP A 135 -8.05 23.22 1.26
N GLU A 136 -7.59 23.52 0.05
CA GLU A 136 -8.12 22.95 -1.20
C GLU A 136 -7.86 21.45 -1.29
N ASP A 137 -6.66 20.98 -0.93
CA ASP A 137 -6.36 19.54 -0.87
C ASP A 137 -7.27 18.82 0.13
N LYS A 138 -7.52 19.45 1.29
CA LYS A 138 -8.42 18.91 2.32
C LYS A 138 -9.85 18.82 1.81
N ALA A 139 -10.37 19.88 1.19
CA ALA A 139 -11.70 19.87 0.60
C ALA A 139 -11.82 18.84 -0.54
N ALA A 140 -10.80 18.70 -1.37
CA ALA A 140 -10.76 17.71 -2.44
C ALA A 140 -10.76 16.27 -1.88
N PHE A 141 -10.00 16.01 -0.82
CA PHE A 141 -9.99 14.71 -0.16
C PHE A 141 -11.33 14.40 0.52
N ASP A 142 -11.94 15.37 1.21
CA ASP A 142 -13.26 15.19 1.82
C ASP A 142 -14.32 14.85 0.76
N ASN A 143 -14.33 15.56 -0.37
CA ASN A 143 -15.21 15.28 -1.51
C ASN A 143 -14.95 13.89 -2.13
N TYR A 144 -13.68 13.49 -2.23
CA TYR A 144 -13.32 12.16 -2.71
C TYR A 144 -13.90 11.08 -1.80
N ILE A 145 -13.70 11.18 -0.49
CA ILE A 145 -14.24 10.23 0.50
C ILE A 145 -15.76 10.14 0.41
N ASP A 146 -16.45 11.28 0.29
CA ASP A 146 -17.91 11.33 0.14
C ASP A 146 -18.37 10.62 -1.14
N GLY A 147 -17.66 10.85 -2.24
CA GLY A 147 -17.89 10.15 -3.51
C GLY A 147 -17.67 8.64 -3.41
N GLN A 148 -16.67 8.20 -2.64
CA GLN A 148 -16.43 6.77 -2.40
C GLN A 148 -17.55 6.15 -1.55
N ILE A 149 -18.01 6.82 -0.49
CA ILE A 149 -19.12 6.33 0.36
C ILE A 149 -20.44 6.31 -0.41
N ALA A 150 -20.66 7.24 -1.34
CA ALA A 150 -21.84 7.27 -2.20
C ALA A 150 -21.96 6.01 -3.08
N LYS A 151 -20.83 5.44 -3.54
CA LYS A 151 -20.79 4.21 -4.35
C LYS A 151 -21.17 2.94 -3.58
N ILE A 152 -21.13 2.96 -2.26
CA ILE A 152 -21.42 1.79 -1.44
C ILE A 152 -22.94 1.62 -1.38
N ASP A 153 -23.48 0.51 -1.85
CA ASP A 153 -24.92 0.23 -1.71
C ASP A 153 -25.13 -0.99 -0.79
N ILE A 154 -25.52 -0.72 0.45
CA ILE A 154 -25.81 -1.73 1.49
C ILE A 154 -26.91 -1.23 2.45
N PRO A 155 -27.72 -2.15 3.02
CA PRO A 155 -28.65 -1.81 4.10
C PRO A 155 -27.91 -1.26 5.32
N GLY A 156 -28.53 -0.28 6.01
CA GLY A 156 -27.98 0.25 7.26
C GLY A 156 -26.63 0.96 7.11
N LYS A 157 -26.33 1.54 5.95
CA LYS A 157 -25.09 2.28 5.66
C LYS A 157 -24.73 3.24 6.81
N ASP A 158 -23.62 2.97 7.49
CA ASP A 158 -23.11 3.80 8.58
C ASP A 158 -22.03 4.72 8.03
N TYR A 159 -22.45 5.92 7.64
CA TYR A 159 -21.57 6.90 7.01
C TYR A 159 -20.36 7.24 7.87
N ARG A 160 -20.53 7.37 9.20
CA ARG A 160 -19.43 7.72 10.12
C ARG A 160 -18.38 6.60 10.15
N PHE A 161 -18.83 5.35 10.27
CA PHE A 161 -17.92 4.20 10.27
C PHE A 161 -17.18 4.06 8.94
N LEU A 162 -17.88 4.21 7.81
CA LEU A 162 -17.26 4.12 6.48
C LEU A 162 -16.22 5.22 6.26
N ARG A 163 -16.53 6.45 6.67
CA ARG A 163 -15.58 7.57 6.63
C ARG A 163 -14.33 7.28 7.45
N GLU A 164 -14.49 6.79 8.67
CA GLU A 164 -13.36 6.40 9.53
C GLU A 164 -12.49 5.33 8.86
N LYS A 165 -13.09 4.30 8.23
CA LYS A 165 -12.33 3.25 7.55
C LYS A 165 -11.59 3.74 6.32
N LEU A 166 -12.21 4.59 5.50
CA LEU A 166 -11.53 5.16 4.34
C LEU A 166 -10.38 6.09 4.74
N ILE A 167 -10.60 7.00 5.70
CA ILE A 167 -9.52 7.84 6.27
C ILE A 167 -8.41 6.94 6.83
N GLY A 168 -8.79 5.88 7.55
CA GLY A 168 -7.86 4.89 8.08
C GLY A 168 -6.95 4.26 7.03
N MET A 169 -7.49 3.90 5.86
CA MET A 169 -6.69 3.29 4.78
C MET A 169 -5.56 4.21 4.31
N TYR A 170 -5.81 5.52 4.22
CA TYR A 170 -4.83 6.49 3.74
C TYR A 170 -3.88 6.97 4.84
N GLY A 171 -4.39 7.22 6.06
CA GLY A 171 -3.61 7.74 7.19
C GLY A 171 -2.67 6.71 7.82
N ASN A 172 -3.02 5.42 7.80
CA ASN A 172 -2.17 4.37 8.36
C ASN A 172 -0.80 4.25 7.66
N THR A 173 -0.71 4.63 6.38
CA THR A 173 0.57 4.61 5.64
C THR A 173 1.59 5.57 6.26
N VAL A 174 1.17 6.81 6.57
CA VAL A 174 2.00 7.82 7.25
C VAL A 174 2.27 7.41 8.69
N LYS A 175 1.26 6.86 9.38
CA LYS A 175 1.43 6.37 10.76
C LYS A 175 2.52 5.32 10.88
N ASN A 176 2.52 4.35 9.97
CA ASN A 176 3.53 3.30 9.92
C ASN A 176 4.91 3.87 9.58
N PHE A 177 4.98 4.85 8.69
CA PHE A 177 6.21 5.53 8.33
C PHE A 177 6.84 6.28 9.52
N VAL A 178 6.06 7.13 10.18
CA VAL A 178 6.49 7.87 11.37
C VAL A 178 6.90 6.94 12.51
N SER A 179 6.21 5.80 12.67
CA SER A 179 6.54 4.83 13.73
C SER A 179 7.85 4.11 13.47
N ALA A 180 8.18 3.84 12.20
CA ALA A 180 9.43 3.20 11.81
C ALA A 180 10.64 4.15 11.88
N GLU A 181 10.45 5.44 11.63
CA GLU A 181 11.54 6.45 11.73
C GLU A 181 11.87 6.86 13.18
N LYS A 182 11.01 6.53 14.15
CA LYS A 182 11.23 6.83 15.58
C LYS A 182 12.07 5.77 16.32
N ILE A 183 12.61 4.78 15.61
CA ILE A 183 13.51 3.72 16.10
C ILE A 183 14.91 3.98 15.55
#